data_AF-A0A1Z5JA46-F1
#
_entry.id   AF-A0A1Z5JA46-F1
#
_cell.length_a   1.000
_cell.length_b   1.000
_cell.length_c   1.000
_cell.angle_alpha   90.00
_cell.angle_beta   90.00
_cell.angle_gamma   90.00
#
_symmetry.space_group_name_H-M   'P 1'
#
loop_
_entity.id
_entity.type
_entity.pdbx_description
1 polymer ?
#
loop_
_entity_poly.entity_id
_entity_poly.type
_entity_poly.pdbx_seq_one_letter_code
_entity_poly.pdbx_strand_id
1 'polypeptide(L)'
;MMATSRSLLNESCDEMMEPLPIGSPTCLDTLSAVNPSVFEEDFLQLLEPTPLSEETCSRLKEVAKSIPDDDKEEESFVIQEDTDGPQLHDVVCSRAKVYYQMPGCQRFRQIIKAAIPAYRQADTRLDKSSVIAATMDQAMHHPTLGRIRFWKYESRRKRWVTLGSDQIRDKVGHALRELIQETIRTQRSPSMMIRPVVK
;
A
#
# COMPACT_ATOMS: atom_id res chain seq x y z
N MET A 1 -8.84 -54.05 35.20
CA MET A 1 -10.32 -53.99 35.23
C MET A 1 -10.75 -52.82 34.37
N MET A 2 -11.70 -53.05 33.47
CA MET A 2 -12.31 -52.05 32.60
C MET A 2 -13.23 -51.11 33.39
N ALA A 3 -13.35 -49.84 32.95
CA ALA A 3 -14.63 -49.13 32.71
C ALA A 3 -14.34 -47.65 32.34
N THR A 4 -14.73 -47.14 31.15
CA THR A 4 -15.99 -46.40 30.81
C THR A 4 -16.15 -45.11 31.65
N SER A 5 -16.31 -43.88 31.13
CA SER A 5 -17.41 -43.35 30.30
C SER A 5 -17.19 -41.82 30.08
N ARG A 6 -17.32 -41.29 28.86
CA ARG A 6 -18.42 -40.44 28.31
C ARG A 6 -18.69 -39.04 28.93
N SER A 7 -18.32 -38.02 28.15
CA SER A 7 -19.11 -36.87 27.65
C SER A 7 -20.21 -36.20 28.50
N LEU A 8 -20.10 -34.88 28.69
CA LEU A 8 -21.17 -33.87 28.70
C LEU A 8 -20.57 -32.57 28.11
N LEU A 9 -20.83 -32.22 26.84
CA LEU A 9 -21.92 -31.37 26.34
C LEU A 9 -22.01 -29.97 26.99
N ASN A 10 -21.45 -29.00 26.26
CA ASN A 10 -22.14 -27.84 25.71
C ASN A 10 -23.02 -27.01 26.67
N GLU A 11 -22.42 -26.04 27.34
CA GLU A 11 -23.14 -24.88 27.88
C GLU A 11 -22.85 -23.65 27.02
N SER A 12 -23.88 -23.22 26.30
CA SER A 12 -23.98 -21.97 25.57
C SER A 12 -24.17 -20.81 26.55
N CYS A 13 -23.21 -19.88 26.61
CA CYS A 13 -23.45 -18.54 27.14
C CYS A 13 -23.63 -17.58 25.96
N ASP A 14 -24.89 -17.43 25.58
CA ASP A 14 -25.47 -16.20 25.06
C ASP A 14 -25.11 -15.07 26.05
N GLU A 15 -24.10 -14.26 25.73
CA GLU A 15 -23.86 -13.00 26.43
C GLU A 15 -23.98 -11.86 25.44
N MET A 16 -24.97 -11.03 25.74
CA MET A 16 -25.63 -10.07 24.86
C MET A 16 -24.67 -8.97 24.40
N MET A 17 -24.48 -8.82 23.09
CA MET A 17 -24.01 -7.55 22.53
C MET A 17 -25.10 -6.50 22.77
N GLU A 18 -24.79 -5.50 23.59
CA GLU A 18 -25.56 -4.26 23.64
C GLU A 18 -25.59 -3.64 22.22
N PRO A 19 -26.77 -3.39 21.63
CA PRO A 19 -26.85 -2.74 20.33
C PRO A 19 -26.38 -1.28 20.46
N LEU A 20 -25.52 -0.88 19.51
CA LEU A 20 -25.10 0.50 19.34
C LEU A 20 -26.31 1.44 19.25
N PRO A 21 -26.22 2.68 19.77
CA PRO A 21 -27.32 3.62 19.76
C PRO A 21 -27.81 3.86 18.33
N ILE A 22 -29.10 3.60 18.10
CA ILE A 22 -29.82 3.65 16.81
C ILE A 22 -29.90 5.09 16.23
N GLY A 23 -29.18 6.05 16.80
CA GLY A 23 -29.28 7.48 16.49
C GLY A 23 -28.03 8.11 15.90
N SER A 24 -27.08 7.37 15.32
CA SER A 24 -25.99 8.01 14.59
C SER A 24 -26.52 8.59 13.26
N PRO A 25 -26.35 9.89 13.00
CA PRO A 25 -26.78 10.51 11.74
C PRO A 25 -26.14 9.78 10.57
N THR A 26 -26.89 9.61 9.49
CA THR A 26 -26.35 8.95 8.31
C THR A 26 -25.23 9.82 7.72
N CYS A 27 -24.34 9.21 6.96
CA CYS A 27 -23.26 9.93 6.27
C CYS A 27 -23.80 11.12 5.44
N LEU A 28 -25.03 10.97 4.93
CA LEU A 28 -25.74 11.97 4.14
C LEU A 28 -26.15 13.19 4.99
N ASP A 29 -26.65 12.97 6.21
CA ASP A 29 -27.06 14.04 7.13
C ASP A 29 -25.86 14.86 7.62
N THR A 30 -24.69 14.23 7.72
CA THR A 30 -23.44 14.93 8.07
C THR A 30 -22.97 15.82 6.92
N LEU A 31 -23.18 15.41 5.67
CA LEU A 31 -22.78 16.17 4.49
C LEU A 31 -23.73 17.35 4.20
N SER A 32 -25.02 17.21 4.48
CA SER A 32 -25.98 18.31 4.31
C SER A 32 -25.85 19.40 5.38
N ALA A 33 -25.26 19.09 6.54
CA ALA A 33 -24.97 20.05 7.60
C ALA A 33 -23.75 20.96 7.32
N VAL A 34 -22.95 20.64 6.29
CA VAL A 34 -21.81 21.48 5.89
C VAL A 34 -22.33 22.62 5.03
N ASN A 35 -22.26 23.85 5.54
CA ASN A 35 -22.67 25.03 4.81
C ASN A 35 -21.68 25.31 3.67
N PRO A 36 -22.10 25.27 2.39
CA PRO A 36 -21.21 25.46 1.25
C PRO A 36 -20.59 26.87 1.20
N SER A 37 -21.13 27.85 1.93
CA SER A 37 -20.55 29.21 2.01
C SER A 37 -19.19 29.27 2.73
N VAL A 38 -18.77 28.20 3.42
CA VAL A 38 -17.44 28.12 4.04
C VAL A 38 -16.32 28.05 2.98
N PHE A 39 -16.63 27.71 1.73
CA PHE A 39 -15.64 27.45 0.70
C PHE A 39 -15.52 28.54 -0.38
N GLU A 40 -16.35 29.59 -0.37
CA GLU A 40 -16.49 30.51 -1.50
C GLU A 40 -15.77 31.88 -1.37
N GLU A 41 -15.29 32.30 -0.20
CA GLU A 41 -14.93 33.72 -0.03
C GLU A 41 -13.43 34.08 -0.16
N ASP A 42 -12.47 33.14 -0.28
CA ASP A 42 -11.03 33.50 -0.20
C ASP A 42 -10.11 32.96 -1.31
N PHE A 43 -10.62 32.32 -2.37
CA PHE A 43 -9.76 31.73 -3.41
C PHE A 43 -9.75 32.47 -4.77
N LEU A 44 -10.54 33.54 -4.93
CA LEU A 44 -10.80 34.16 -6.24
C LEU A 44 -10.10 35.50 -6.51
N GLN A 45 -9.02 35.84 -5.80
CA GLN A 45 -8.24 37.07 -6.09
C GLN A 45 -6.84 36.86 -6.72
N LEU A 46 -6.44 35.63 -7.06
CA LEU A 46 -5.07 35.38 -7.55
C LEU A 46 -4.92 34.68 -8.91
N LEU A 47 -5.99 34.48 -9.67
CA LEU A 47 -5.87 34.08 -11.07
C LEU A 47 -6.87 34.86 -11.91
N GLU A 48 -6.43 35.97 -12.49
CA GLU A 48 -7.07 36.49 -13.70
C GLU A 48 -6.56 35.68 -14.90
N PRO A 49 -7.41 34.85 -15.54
CA PRO A 49 -7.03 34.15 -16.75
C PRO A 49 -6.94 35.15 -17.91
N THR A 50 -5.76 35.30 -18.48
CA THR A 50 -5.60 35.94 -19.80
C THR A 50 -6.49 35.22 -20.82
N PRO A 51 -7.35 35.93 -21.57
CA PRO A 51 -8.22 35.31 -22.56
C PRO A 51 -7.38 34.67 -23.66
N LEU A 52 -7.41 33.34 -23.71
CA LEU A 52 -6.76 32.54 -24.74
C LEU A 52 -7.50 32.74 -26.06
N SER A 53 -6.80 33.21 -27.10
CA SER A 53 -7.35 33.43 -28.45
C SER A 53 -8.10 32.20 -28.97
N GLU A 54 -9.30 32.43 -29.56
CA GLU A 54 -10.19 31.40 -30.13
C GLU A 54 -9.50 30.48 -31.15
N GLU A 55 -8.45 30.96 -31.82
CA GLU A 55 -7.63 30.15 -32.74
C GLU A 55 -6.90 29.00 -32.03
N THR A 56 -6.47 29.20 -30.79
CA THR A 56 -5.73 28.18 -30.01
C THR A 56 -6.65 27.06 -29.54
N CYS A 57 -7.89 27.42 -29.16
CA CYS A 57 -8.89 26.47 -28.67
C CYS A 57 -9.42 25.56 -29.79
N SER A 58 -9.49 26.08 -31.01
CA SER A 58 -9.86 25.30 -32.20
C SER A 58 -8.76 24.32 -32.64
N ARG A 59 -7.48 24.72 -32.53
CA ARG A 59 -6.33 23.83 -32.82
C ARG A 59 -6.21 22.65 -31.85
N LEU A 60 -6.56 22.84 -30.58
CA LEU A 60 -6.50 21.76 -29.58
C LEU A 60 -7.63 20.73 -29.74
N LYS A 61 -8.79 21.13 -30.28
CA LYS A 61 -9.93 20.21 -30.52
C LYS A 61 -9.70 19.28 -31.71
N GLU A 62 -9.00 19.75 -32.75
CA GLU A 62 -8.66 18.92 -33.91
C GLU A 62 -7.61 17.84 -33.57
N VAL A 63 -6.68 18.13 -32.65
CA VAL A 63 -5.70 17.13 -32.18
C VAL A 63 -6.35 16.05 -31.32
N ALA A 64 -7.41 16.39 -30.57
CA ALA A 64 -8.10 15.43 -29.70
C ALA A 64 -9.04 14.45 -30.45
N LYS A 65 -9.35 14.71 -31.73
CA LYS A 65 -10.35 13.93 -32.50
C LYS A 65 -9.75 12.77 -33.32
N SER A 66 -8.47 12.47 -33.14
CA SER A 66 -7.77 11.38 -33.85
C SER A 66 -7.15 10.33 -32.93
N ILE A 67 -7.65 10.19 -31.70
CA ILE A 67 -7.27 9.12 -30.79
C ILE A 67 -8.27 7.96 -30.96
N PRO A 68 -7.89 6.82 -31.55
CA PRO A 68 -8.73 5.63 -31.54
C PRO A 68 -8.95 5.14 -30.10
N ASP A 69 -10.18 4.73 -29.79
CA ASP A 69 -10.56 4.01 -28.57
C ASP A 69 -9.93 2.61 -28.58
N ASP A 70 -8.63 2.55 -28.32
CA ASP A 70 -7.90 1.31 -28.10
C ASP A 70 -7.92 0.99 -26.60
N ASP A 71 -8.42 -0.21 -26.28
CA ASP A 71 -8.43 -0.77 -24.92
C ASP A 71 -7.06 -0.59 -24.29
N LYS A 72 -6.96 0.25 -23.24
CA LYS A 72 -5.73 0.47 -22.48
C LYS A 72 -5.30 -0.82 -21.79
N GLU A 73 -4.61 -1.68 -22.52
CA GLU A 73 -3.64 -2.58 -21.92
C GLU A 73 -2.57 -1.70 -21.26
N GLU A 74 -2.46 -1.78 -19.94
CA GLU A 74 -1.27 -1.30 -19.24
C GLU A 74 -0.08 -2.06 -19.84
N GLU A 75 0.59 -1.43 -20.80
CA GLU A 75 1.84 -1.89 -21.35
C GLU A 75 2.91 -1.68 -20.27
N SER A 76 2.90 -2.57 -19.28
CA SER A 76 4.01 -2.73 -18.36
C SER A 76 5.21 -3.08 -19.22
N PHE A 77 6.17 -2.17 -19.34
CA PHE A 77 7.44 -2.39 -20.02
C PHE A 77 8.06 -3.70 -19.47
N VAL A 78 7.92 -4.80 -20.20
CA VAL A 78 8.39 -6.12 -19.80
C VAL A 78 9.88 -6.16 -20.13
N ILE A 79 10.73 -5.92 -19.15
CA ILE A 79 12.17 -6.12 -19.31
C ILE A 79 12.47 -7.61 -19.16
N GLN A 80 12.96 -8.18 -20.26
CA GLN A 80 13.73 -9.42 -20.46
C GLN A 80 13.25 -10.69 -19.72
N GLU A 81 12.86 -11.70 -20.50
CA GLU A 81 12.49 -13.04 -20.02
C GLU A 81 13.70 -13.78 -19.44
N ASP A 82 13.94 -13.59 -18.16
CA ASP A 82 14.79 -14.48 -17.37
C ASP A 82 13.94 -15.73 -17.03
N THR A 83 14.18 -16.84 -17.73
CA THR A 83 13.44 -18.11 -17.61
C THR A 83 13.66 -18.85 -16.28
N ASP A 84 14.52 -18.34 -15.41
CA ASP A 84 14.78 -18.89 -14.09
C ASP A 84 14.18 -17.94 -13.04
N GLY A 85 13.22 -18.43 -12.26
CA GLY A 85 12.47 -17.65 -11.27
C GLY A 85 13.34 -16.99 -10.17
N PRO A 86 12.72 -16.45 -9.11
CA PRO A 86 13.42 -15.62 -8.14
C PRO A 86 14.58 -16.35 -7.45
N GLN A 87 15.74 -15.71 -7.37
CA GLN A 87 16.89 -16.21 -6.62
C GLN A 87 16.77 -15.90 -5.12
N LEU A 88 17.62 -16.54 -4.29
CA LEU A 88 17.56 -16.44 -2.83
C LEU A 88 17.64 -15.00 -2.28
N HIS A 89 18.43 -14.15 -2.93
CA HIS A 89 18.64 -12.75 -2.54
C HIS A 89 17.72 -11.77 -3.27
N ASP A 90 16.94 -12.24 -4.23
CA ASP A 90 15.94 -11.42 -4.91
C ASP A 90 14.73 -11.16 -3.99
N VAL A 91 14.01 -10.07 -4.28
CA VAL A 91 12.81 -9.70 -3.54
C VAL A 91 11.58 -10.21 -4.27
N VAL A 92 10.79 -11.05 -3.63
CA VAL A 92 9.53 -11.55 -4.18
C VAL A 92 8.35 -10.75 -3.66
N CYS A 93 7.68 -10.04 -4.57
CA CYS A 93 6.49 -9.26 -4.31
C CYS A 93 5.23 -10.15 -4.31
N SER A 94 5.08 -10.95 -3.26
CA SER A 94 3.91 -11.82 -3.06
C SER A 94 3.33 -11.67 -1.65
N ARG A 95 2.06 -12.05 -1.49
CA ARG A 95 1.41 -12.23 -0.18
C ARG A 95 1.65 -13.61 0.42
N ALA A 96 2.23 -14.54 -0.34
CA ALA A 96 2.45 -15.90 0.10
C ALA A 96 3.54 -15.98 1.18
N LYS A 97 3.25 -16.68 2.28
CA LYS A 97 4.16 -16.82 3.43
C LYS A 97 5.48 -17.53 3.10
N VAL A 98 5.49 -18.38 2.08
CA VAL A 98 6.70 -19.13 1.66
C VAL A 98 7.87 -18.20 1.31
N TYR A 99 7.61 -17.08 0.66
CA TYR A 99 8.66 -16.12 0.28
C TYR A 99 9.02 -15.15 1.41
N TYR A 100 8.25 -15.15 2.50
CA TYR A 100 8.47 -14.24 3.62
C TYR A 100 9.85 -14.46 4.26
N GLN A 101 10.31 -15.70 4.31
CA GLN A 101 11.57 -16.07 4.95
C GLN A 101 12.80 -15.94 4.04
N MET A 102 12.63 -15.63 2.75
CA MET A 102 13.77 -15.46 1.84
C MET A 102 14.70 -14.34 2.31
N PRO A 103 16.03 -14.53 2.24
CA PRO A 103 17.02 -13.51 2.62
C PRO A 103 16.80 -12.15 1.94
N GLY A 104 16.49 -12.12 0.64
CA GLY A 104 16.17 -10.89 -0.08
C GLY A 104 14.97 -10.14 0.53
N CYS A 105 13.88 -10.85 0.79
CA CYS A 105 12.67 -10.30 1.43
C CYS A 105 12.92 -9.85 2.87
N GLN A 106 13.74 -10.56 3.64
CA GLN A 106 14.11 -10.17 5.00
C GLN A 106 14.92 -8.87 5.00
N ARG A 107 15.95 -8.78 4.14
CA ARG A 107 16.76 -7.57 3.95
C ARG A 107 15.89 -6.40 3.53
N PHE A 108 15.00 -6.59 2.56
CA PHE A 108 14.05 -5.55 2.14
C PHE A 108 13.26 -4.99 3.32
N ARG A 109 12.69 -5.85 4.17
CA ARG A 109 11.96 -5.38 5.36
C ARG A 109 12.85 -4.64 6.36
N GLN A 110 14.11 -5.03 6.52
CA GLN A 110 15.06 -4.32 7.39
C GLN A 110 15.34 -2.91 6.86
N ILE A 111 15.55 -2.77 5.54
CA ILE A 111 15.73 -1.47 4.89
C ILE A 111 14.50 -0.59 5.08
N ILE A 112 13.30 -1.13 4.85
CA ILE A 112 12.04 -0.41 5.09
C ILE A 112 11.95 0.06 6.54
N LYS A 113 12.22 -0.81 7.52
CA LYS A 113 12.22 -0.46 8.95
C LYS A 113 13.20 0.66 9.28
N ALA A 114 14.41 0.61 8.72
CA ALA A 114 15.43 1.64 8.93
C ALA A 114 15.06 2.99 8.32
N ALA A 115 14.28 3.01 7.24
CA ALA A 115 13.83 4.23 6.57
C ALA A 115 12.62 4.91 7.25
N ILE A 116 11.90 4.23 8.15
CA ILE A 116 10.69 4.76 8.81
C ILE A 116 10.93 6.10 9.52
N PRO A 117 11.99 6.31 10.32
CA PRO A 117 12.20 7.57 11.02
C PRO A 117 12.30 8.76 10.04
N ALA A 118 13.11 8.62 8.98
CA ALA A 118 13.28 9.65 7.96
C ALA A 118 11.96 9.91 7.22
N TYR A 119 11.22 8.86 6.87
CA TYR A 119 9.93 9.01 6.19
C TYR A 119 8.87 9.70 7.07
N ARG A 120 8.92 9.50 8.40
CA ARG A 120 8.03 10.16 9.37
C ARG A 120 8.41 11.62 9.63
N GLN A 121 9.70 11.95 9.55
CA GLN A 121 10.20 13.30 9.72
C GLN A 121 10.00 14.17 8.47
N ALA A 122 9.83 13.55 7.29
CA ALA A 122 9.54 14.27 6.07
C ALA A 122 8.15 14.93 6.11
N ASP A 123 8.11 16.26 6.03
CA ASP A 123 6.87 17.03 6.10
C ASP A 123 6.18 17.13 4.73
N THR A 124 6.96 17.38 3.67
CA THR A 124 6.39 17.61 2.34
C THR A 124 6.29 16.32 1.51
N ARG A 125 5.45 16.37 0.47
CA ARG A 125 5.34 15.26 -0.51
C ARG A 125 6.66 15.02 -1.25
N LEU A 126 7.42 16.09 -1.53
CA LEU A 126 8.71 16.00 -2.21
C LEU A 126 9.75 15.31 -1.32
N ASP A 127 9.80 15.66 -0.04
CA ASP A 127 10.72 15.03 0.92
C ASP A 127 10.42 13.54 1.09
N LYS A 128 9.13 13.17 1.17
CA LYS A 128 8.72 11.76 1.21
C LYS A 128 9.13 11.01 -0.06
N SER A 129 8.98 11.64 -1.23
CA SER A 129 9.43 11.08 -2.50
C SER A 129 10.95 10.85 -2.52
N SER A 130 11.72 11.81 -2.01
CA SER A 130 13.19 11.70 -1.86
C SER A 130 13.58 10.51 -0.96
N VAL A 131 12.93 10.36 0.19
CA VAL A 131 13.17 9.21 1.09
C VAL A 131 12.83 7.88 0.40
N ILE A 132 11.72 7.80 -0.35
CA ILE A 132 11.35 6.61 -1.11
C ILE A 132 12.42 6.28 -2.16
N ALA A 133 12.91 7.28 -2.91
CA ALA A 133 13.94 7.08 -3.92
C ALA A 133 15.25 6.56 -3.30
N ALA A 134 15.71 7.16 -2.21
CA ALA A 134 16.90 6.71 -1.49
C ALA A 134 16.75 5.27 -0.94
N THR A 135 15.56 4.95 -0.42
CA THR A 135 15.24 3.61 0.11
C THR A 135 15.20 2.56 -1.01
N MET A 136 14.64 2.93 -2.16
CA MET A 136 14.61 2.10 -3.37
C MET A 136 16.03 1.79 -3.85
N ASP A 137 16.90 2.79 -3.93
CA ASP A 137 18.29 2.57 -4.35
C ASP A 137 19.03 1.62 -3.40
N GLN A 138 18.85 1.76 -2.09
CA GLN A 138 19.42 0.83 -1.11
C GLN A 138 18.85 -0.58 -1.24
N ALA A 139 17.56 -0.71 -1.55
CA ALA A 139 16.91 -2.00 -1.74
C ALA A 139 17.44 -2.71 -3.00
N MET A 140 17.65 -1.96 -4.09
CA MET A 140 18.12 -2.48 -5.37
C MET A 140 19.63 -2.74 -5.42
N HIS A 141 20.44 -2.15 -4.54
CA HIS A 141 21.89 -2.33 -4.53
C HIS A 141 22.35 -3.07 -3.27
N HIS A 142 22.94 -4.25 -3.47
CA HIS A 142 23.60 -5.02 -2.43
C HIS A 142 25.12 -4.82 -2.52
N PRO A 143 25.82 -4.52 -1.41
CA PRO A 143 27.25 -4.21 -1.43
C PRO A 143 28.11 -5.33 -2.03
N THR A 144 27.73 -6.59 -1.80
CA THR A 144 28.49 -7.76 -2.26
C THR A 144 27.91 -8.43 -3.51
N LEU A 145 26.61 -8.30 -3.75
CA LEU A 145 25.89 -9.07 -4.79
C LEU A 145 25.52 -8.21 -6.00
N GLY A 146 25.75 -6.89 -5.91
CA GLY A 146 25.37 -5.95 -6.95
C GLY A 146 23.86 -5.72 -6.98
N ARG A 147 23.28 -5.72 -8.18
CA ARG A 147 21.88 -5.34 -8.40
C ARG A 147 20.93 -6.47 -8.01
N ILE A 148 19.98 -6.16 -7.14
CA ILE A 148 18.91 -7.06 -6.69
C ILE A 148 17.66 -6.85 -7.55
N ARG A 149 17.04 -7.96 -7.97
CA ARG A 149 15.81 -7.91 -8.78
C ARG A 149 14.58 -8.06 -7.89
N PHE A 150 13.49 -7.47 -8.36
CA PHE A 150 12.18 -7.57 -7.75
C PHE A 150 11.28 -8.39 -8.66
N TRP A 151 10.71 -9.45 -8.12
CA TRP A 151 9.90 -10.40 -8.89
C TRP A 151 8.45 -10.37 -8.47
N LYS A 152 7.57 -10.51 -9.46
CA LYS A 152 6.14 -10.72 -9.25
C LYS A 152 5.72 -11.93 -10.08
N TYR A 153 4.87 -12.77 -9.50
CA TYR A 153 4.25 -13.85 -10.26
C TYR A 153 3.02 -13.30 -10.99
N GLU A 154 3.01 -13.40 -12.31
CA GLU A 154 1.91 -12.97 -13.16
C GLU A 154 0.96 -14.16 -13.38
N SER A 155 -0.14 -14.20 -12.63
CA SER A 155 -1.07 -15.34 -12.66
C SER A 155 -1.72 -15.57 -14.03
N ARG A 156 -1.96 -14.51 -14.82
CA ARG A 156 -2.59 -14.62 -16.16
C ARG A 156 -1.68 -15.36 -17.14
N ARG A 157 -0.39 -15.00 -17.17
CA ARG A 157 0.62 -15.59 -18.06
C ARG A 157 1.37 -16.77 -17.40
N LYS A 158 1.06 -17.09 -16.14
CA LYS A 158 1.67 -18.15 -15.32
C LYS A 158 3.21 -18.11 -15.32
N ARG A 159 3.78 -16.90 -15.22
CA ARG A 159 5.23 -16.68 -15.30
C ARG A 159 5.71 -15.68 -14.27
N TRP A 160 7.00 -15.74 -13.99
CA TRP A 160 7.68 -14.73 -13.19
C TRP A 160 8.08 -13.55 -14.06
N VAL A 161 7.85 -12.34 -13.57
CA VAL A 161 8.24 -11.10 -14.23
C VAL A 161 9.04 -10.22 -13.29
N THR A 162 10.07 -9.57 -13.82
CA THR A 162 10.85 -8.58 -13.09
C THR A 162 10.10 -7.24 -13.08
N LEU A 163 10.08 -6.56 -11.94
CA LEU A 163 9.46 -5.27 -11.79
C LEU A 163 10.35 -4.14 -12.31
N GLY A 164 9.73 -3.18 -13.00
CA GLY A 164 10.37 -1.91 -13.37
C GLY A 164 10.58 -0.98 -12.18
N SER A 165 11.42 0.03 -12.37
CA SER A 165 11.77 1.04 -11.34
C SER A 165 10.54 1.69 -10.69
N ASP A 166 9.54 2.04 -11.49
CA ASP A 166 8.33 2.72 -10.98
C ASP A 166 7.50 1.80 -10.09
N GLN A 167 7.33 0.54 -10.50
CA GLN A 167 6.66 -0.48 -9.70
C GLN A 167 7.42 -0.78 -8.40
N ILE A 168 8.76 -0.75 -8.43
CA ILE A 168 9.58 -0.91 -7.22
C ILE A 168 9.40 0.29 -6.30
N ARG A 169 9.40 1.52 -6.84
CA ARG A 169 9.16 2.75 -6.08
C ARG A 169 7.81 2.70 -5.36
N ASP A 170 6.76 2.29 -6.07
CA ASP A 170 5.42 2.13 -5.51
C ASP A 170 5.40 1.05 -4.42
N LYS A 171 6.10 -0.06 -4.64
CA LYS A 171 6.25 -1.14 -3.65
C LYS A 171 6.92 -0.65 -2.37
N VAL A 172 7.98 0.14 -2.48
CA VAL A 172 8.69 0.75 -1.33
C VAL A 172 7.76 1.70 -0.58
N GLY A 173 7.10 2.62 -1.30
CA GLY A 173 6.15 3.55 -0.70
C GLY A 173 5.00 2.85 0.01
N HIS A 174 4.46 1.79 -0.58
CA HIS A 174 3.43 0.96 0.04
C HIS A 174 3.93 0.29 1.31
N ALA A 175 5.11 -0.35 1.28
CA ALA A 175 5.68 -1.04 2.44
C ALA A 175 5.94 -0.09 3.62
N LEU A 176 6.41 1.14 3.35
CA LEU A 176 6.57 2.17 4.38
C LEU A 176 5.23 2.52 5.04
N ARG A 177 4.19 2.77 4.23
CA ARG A 177 2.85 3.09 4.73
C ARG A 177 2.23 1.94 5.51
N GLU A 178 2.35 0.70 5.02
CA GLU A 178 1.86 -0.49 5.70
C GLU A 178 2.51 -0.66 7.08
N LEU A 179 3.83 -0.53 7.17
CA LEU A 179 4.55 -0.70 8.43
C LEU A 179 4.18 0.38 9.48
N ILE A 180 3.96 1.62 9.06
CA ILE A 180 3.48 2.69 9.94
C ILE A 180 2.09 2.32 10.48
N GLN A 181 1.18 1.91 9.60
CA GLN A 181 -0.16 1.53 10.01
C GLN A 181 -0.17 0.30 10.91
N GLU A 182 0.66 -0.70 10.63
CA GLU A 182 0.86 -1.88 11.47
C GLU A 182 1.31 -1.49 12.88
N THR A 183 2.29 -0.60 12.98
CA THR A 183 2.79 -0.09 14.27
C THR A 183 1.67 0.59 15.07
N ILE A 184 0.84 1.41 14.42
CA ILE A 184 -0.31 2.09 15.06
C ILE A 184 -1.36 1.06 15.52
N ARG A 185 -1.64 0.04 14.71
CA ARG A 185 -2.60 -1.02 15.07
C ARG A 185 -2.13 -1.81 16.28
N THR A 186 -0.85 -2.20 16.31
CA THR A 186 -0.26 -2.94 17.45
C THR A 186 -0.28 -2.14 18.74
N GLN A 187 -0.07 -0.81 18.67
CA GLN A 187 -0.16 0.06 19.85
C GLN A 187 -1.59 0.21 20.40
N ARG A 188 -2.61 0.07 19.54
CA ARG A 188 -4.02 0.18 19.94
C ARG A 188 -4.58 -1.12 20.52
N SER A 189 -3.94 -2.25 20.30
CA SER A 189 -4.26 -3.50 21.00
C SER A 189 -3.43 -3.58 22.29
N PRO A 190 -3.96 -3.18 23.47
CA PRO A 190 -3.26 -3.49 24.71
C PRO A 190 -3.13 -5.01 24.80
N SER A 191 -1.89 -5.48 24.91
CA SER A 191 -1.53 -6.87 25.18
C SER A 191 -2.51 -7.48 26.17
N MET A 192 -3.25 -8.52 25.74
CA MET A 192 -3.86 -9.47 26.66
C MET A 192 -2.76 -9.89 27.64
N MET A 193 -2.98 -9.65 28.93
CA MET A 193 -1.98 -9.76 29.98
C MET A 193 -1.36 -11.15 30.00
N ILE A 194 -0.03 -11.21 30.08
CA ILE A 194 0.70 -12.37 30.59
C ILE A 194 0.22 -12.56 32.04
N ARG A 195 -0.62 -13.57 32.30
CA ARG A 195 -0.89 -14.01 33.66
C ARG A 195 0.38 -14.68 34.19
N PRO A 196 0.97 -14.22 35.32
CA PRO A 196 2.08 -14.93 35.91
C PRO A 196 1.59 -16.30 36.38
N VAL A 197 2.30 -17.35 35.96
CA VAL A 197 2.14 -18.70 36.51
C VAL A 197 2.67 -18.64 37.95
N VAL A 198 1.76 -18.63 38.91
CA VAL A 198 2.10 -18.82 40.32
C VAL A 198 2.36 -20.31 40.53
N LYS A 199 3.56 -20.62 41.06
CA LYS A 199 4.04 -21.97 41.37
C LYS A 199 3.26 -22.61 42.50
#